data_AF-A0A218PBM8-F1
#
_entry.id   AF-A0A218PBM8-F1
#
_cell.length_a   1.000
_cell.length_b   1.000
_cell.length_c   1.000
_cell.angle_alpha   90.00
_cell.angle_beta   90.00
_cell.angle_gamma   90.00
#
_symmetry.space_group_name_H-M   'P 1'
#
loop_
_entity.id
_entity.type
_entity.pdbx_description
1 polymer ?
#
loop_
_entity_poly.entity_id
_entity_poly.type
_entity_poly.pdbx_seq_one_letter_code
_entity_poly.pdbx_strand_id
1 'polypeptide(L)' 'MDVEDYILLFLSSWVLISALAVKSVDVFLTLTLIGLLMTLEVGNLFLSREQKENLKPLVELLLVIFAIIVMKKVYEVLGG' A
#
# COMPACT_ATOMS: atom_id res chain seq x y z
N MET A 1 18.91 -0.70 -14.69
CA MET A 1 17.57 -0.59 -14.09
C MET A 1 17.68 0.52 -13.09
N ASP A 2 16.94 1.59 -13.33
CA ASP A 2 16.90 2.72 -12.42
C ASP A 2 16.04 2.38 -11.21
N VAL A 3 16.12 3.17 -10.15
CA VAL A 3 15.35 2.96 -8.91
C VAL A 3 13.85 2.88 -9.21
N GLU A 4 13.39 3.67 -10.18
CA GLU A 4 12.01 3.67 -10.65
C GLU A 4 11.59 2.32 -11.26
N ASP A 5 12.46 1.67 -12.05
CA ASP A 5 12.19 0.34 -12.61
C ASP A 5 12.04 -0.72 -11.52
N TYR A 6 12.88 -0.66 -10.48
CA TYR A 6 12.82 -1.59 -9.35
C TYR A 6 11.54 -1.41 -8.54
N ILE A 7 11.12 -0.17 -8.33
CA ILE A 7 9.85 0.16 -7.67
C ILE A 7 8.66 -0.41 -8.47
N LEU A 8 8.67 -0.20 -9.79
CA LEU A 8 7.60 -0.64 -10.67
C LEU A 8 7.52 -2.18 -10.74
N LEU A 9 8.68 -2.85 -10.80
CA LEU A 9 8.77 -4.31 -10.77
C LEU A 9 8.30 -4.88 -9.43
N PHE A 10 8.69 -4.26 -8.31
CA PHE A 10 8.22 -4.64 -6.97
C PHE A 10 6.70 -4.53 -6.86
N LEU A 11 6.12 -3.38 -7.21
CA LEU A 11 4.67 -3.15 -7.15
C LEU A 11 3.91 -4.14 -8.04
N SER A 12 4.38 -4.35 -9.27
CA SER A 12 3.72 -5.27 -10.21
C SER A 12 3.75 -6.70 -9.70
N SER A 13 4.90 -7.16 -9.22
CA SER A 13 5.05 -8.49 -8.63
C SER A 13 4.19 -8.63 -7.36
N TRP A 14 4.20 -7.61 -6.49
CA TRP A 14 3.41 -7.59 -5.26
C TRP A 14 1.91 -7.69 -5.53
N VAL A 15 1.39 -6.91 -6.48
CA VAL A 15 -0.03 -6.94 -6.87
C VAL A 15 -0.39 -8.29 -7.49
N LEU A 16 0.45 -8.83 -8.36
CA LEU A 16 0.22 -10.15 -8.97
C LEU A 16 0.19 -11.25 -7.91
N ILE A 17 1.17 -11.28 -7.01
CA ILE A 17 1.23 -12.25 -5.91
C ILE A 17 0.00 -12.10 -5.01
N SER A 18 -0.38 -10.86 -4.66
CA SER A 18 -1.55 -10.59 -3.83
C SER A 18 -2.85 -11.07 -4.48
N ALA A 19 -3.00 -10.87 -5.79
CA ALA A 19 -4.16 -11.33 -6.54
C ALA A 19 -4.25 -12.85 -6.61
N LEU A 20 -3.11 -13.55 -6.70
CA LEU A 20 -3.04 -15.01 -6.75
C LEU A 20 -3.20 -15.67 -5.38
N ALA A 21 -2.67 -15.03 -4.33
CA ALA A 21 -2.65 -15.60 -2.98
C ALA A 21 -4.00 -15.49 -2.26
N VAL A 22 -4.86 -14.57 -2.68
CA VAL A 22 -6.04 -14.18 -1.92
C VAL A 22 -7.32 -14.32 -2.74
N LYS A 23 -8.35 -14.95 -2.14
CA LYS A 23 -9.66 -15.13 -2.78
C LYS A 23 -10.68 -14.03 -2.46
N SER A 24 -10.46 -13.29 -1.36
CA SER A 24 -11.34 -12.20 -0.91
C SER A 24 -10.84 -10.86 -1.40
N VAL A 25 -11.75 -10.06 -1.98
CA VAL A 25 -11.47 -8.70 -2.44
C VAL A 25 -10.98 -7.81 -1.30
N ASP A 26 -11.57 -7.90 -0.11
CA ASP A 26 -11.18 -7.09 1.05
C ASP A 26 -9.71 -7.34 1.45
N VAL A 27 -9.30 -8.60 1.47
CA VAL A 27 -7.93 -8.98 1.84
C VAL A 27 -6.95 -8.60 0.71
N PHE A 28 -7.35 -8.73 -0.55
CA PHE A 28 -6.56 -8.26 -1.70
C PHE A 28 -6.31 -6.74 -1.64
N LEU A 29 -7.36 -5.95 -1.37
CA LEU A 29 -7.26 -4.49 -1.23
C LEU A 29 -6.34 -4.12 -0.08
N THR A 30 -6.45 -4.83 1.06
CA THR A 30 -5.59 -4.61 2.23
C THR A 30 -4.12 -4.87 1.91
N LEU A 31 -3.80 -6.01 1.27
CA LEU A 31 -2.41 -6.33 0.87
C LEU A 31 -1.87 -5.35 -0.17
N THR A 32 -2.70 -4.93 -1.12
CA THR A 32 -2.30 -3.96 -2.15
C THR A 32 -1.99 -2.61 -1.53
N LEU A 33 -2.82 -2.14 -0.60
CA LEU A 33 -2.57 -0.92 0.18
C LEU A 33 -1.28 -1.00 0.98
N ILE A 34 -0.99 -2.14 1.62
CA ILE A 34 0.27 -2.37 2.34
C ILE A 34 1.47 -2.23 1.39
N GLY A 35 1.42 -2.87 0.22
CA GLY A 35 2.49 -2.78 -0.78
C GLY A 35 2.72 -1.36 -1.29
N LEU A 36 1.63 -0.62 -1.56
CA LEU A 36 1.66 0.79 -1.94
C LEU A 36 2.28 1.67 -0.85
N LEU A 37 1.83 1.52 0.39
CA LEU A 37 2.35 2.27 1.54
C LEU A 37 3.83 1.96 1.78
N MET A 38 4.24 0.69 1.72
CA MET A 38 5.64 0.30 1.83
C MET A 38 6.49 0.95 0.73
N THR A 39 6.01 0.92 -0.50
CA THR A 39 6.73 1.49 -1.64
C THR A 39 6.86 3.01 -1.51
N LEU A 40 5.82 3.68 -1.05
CA LEU A 40 5.86 5.11 -0.77
C LEU A 40 6.85 5.43 0.35
N GLU A 41 6.86 4.68 1.44
CA GLU A 41 7.76 4.91 2.57
C GLU A 41 9.22 4.66 2.21
N VAL A 42 9.50 3.55 1.52
CA VAL A 42 10.85 3.20 1.05
C VAL A 42 11.29 4.16 -0.05
N GLY A 43 10.40 4.47 -1.00
CA GLY A 43 10.64 5.45 -2.06
C GLY A 43 10.91 6.85 -1.50
N ASN A 44 10.24 7.23 -0.42
CA ASN A 44 10.45 8.50 0.27
C ASN A 44 11.89 8.65 0.77
N LEU A 45 12.63 7.57 1.05
CA LEU A 45 14.05 7.66 1.40
C LEU A 45 14.93 8.18 0.25
N PHE A 46 14.49 7.97 -0.99
CA PHE A 46 15.22 8.35 -2.21
C PHE A 46 14.73 9.67 -2.84
N LEU A 47 13.62 10.25 -2.35
CA LEU A 47 13.03 11.47 -2.90
C LEU A 47 13.63 12.76 -2.32
N SER A 48 13.60 13.83 -3.13
CA SER A 48 14.02 15.18 -2.72
C SER A 48 13.00 15.81 -1.76
N ARG A 49 13.44 16.71 -0.86
CA ARG A 49 12.58 17.33 0.19
C ARG A 49 11.25 17.88 -0.32
N GLU A 50 11.28 18.54 -1.49
CA GLU A 50 10.10 19.13 -2.14
C GLU A 50 9.09 18.07 -2.62
N GLN A 51 9.58 16.92 -3.10
CA GLN A 51 8.72 15.79 -3.47
C GLN A 51 8.11 15.14 -2.22
N LYS A 52 8.85 15.09 -1.11
CA LYS A 52 8.33 14.54 0.17
C LYS A 52 7.15 15.35 0.69
N GLU A 53 7.25 16.68 0.69
CA GLU A 53 6.16 17.55 1.15
C GLU A 53 4.88 17.37 0.32
N ASN A 54 5.01 17.21 -1.00
CA ASN A 54 3.87 17.00 -1.88
C ASN A 54 3.22 15.61 -1.72
N LEU A 55 4.00 14.57 -1.39
CA LEU A 55 3.50 13.21 -1.21
C LEU A 55 2.93 12.95 0.19
N LYS A 56 3.36 13.73 1.19
CA LYS A 56 2.90 13.62 2.58
C LYS A 56 1.37 13.57 2.73
N PRO A 57 0.57 14.49 2.15
CA PRO A 57 -0.89 14.42 2.27
C PRO A 57 -1.48 13.18 1.59
N LEU A 58 -0.86 12.69 0.51
CA LEU A 58 -1.31 11.49 -0.18
C LEU A 58 -1.07 10.24 0.68
N VAL A 59 0.09 10.12 1.32
CA VAL A 59 0.40 9.04 2.25
C VAL A 59 -0.55 9.05 3.45
N GLU A 60 -0.80 10.23 4.03
CA GLU A 60 -1.74 10.39 5.14
C GLU A 60 -3.16 9.93 4.77
N LEU A 61 -3.67 10.33 3.60
CA LEU A 61 -4.96 9.86 3.10
C LEU A 61 -4.99 8.33 2.93
N LEU A 62 -3.92 7.77 2.37
CA LEU A 62 -3.83 6.33 2.11
C LEU A 62 -3.80 5.52 3.42
N LEU A 63 -3.14 6.04 4.46
CA LEU A 63 -3.13 5.47 5.81
C LEU A 63 -4.51 5.50 6.46
N VAL A 64 -5.29 6.59 6.28
CA VAL A 64 -6.66 6.67 6.79
C VAL A 64 -7.56 5.62 6.12
N ILE A 65 -7.47 5.49 4.80
CA ILE A 65 -8.22 4.46 4.05
C ILE A 65 -7.85 3.06 4.53
N PHE A 66 -6.54 2.81 4.69
CA PHE A 66 -6.04 1.54 5.23
C PHE A 66 -6.61 1.24 6.61
N ALA A 67 -6.57 2.22 7.53
CA ALA A 67 -7.12 2.07 8.87
C ALA A 67 -8.62 1.74 8.85
N ILE A 68 -9.42 2.40 7.99
CA ILE A 68 -10.85 2.13 7.85
C ILE A 68 -11.10 0.70 7.39
N ILE A 69 -10.36 0.22 6.38
CA ILE A 69 -10.51 -1.14 5.84
C ILE A 69 -10.15 -2.18 6.91
N VAL A 70 -9.03 -1.97 7.62
CA VAL A 70 -8.60 -2.87 8.71
C VAL A 70 -9.62 -2.87 9.83
N MET A 71 -10.11 -1.71 10.28
CA MET A 71 -11.13 -1.61 11.33
C MET A 71 -12.41 -2.33 10.94
N LYS A 72 -12.91 -2.11 9.72
CA LYS A 72 -14.07 -2.84 9.19
C LYS A 72 -13.82 -4.35 9.26
N LYS A 73 -12.63 -4.81 8.86
CA LYS A 73 -12.30 -6.23 8.89
C LYS A 73 -12.22 -6.80 10.30
N VAL A 74 -11.67 -6.04 11.24
CA VAL A 74 -11.61 -6.41 12.66
C VAL A 74 -13.02 -6.54 13.25
N TYR A 75 -13.93 -5.60 12.95
CA TYR A 75 -15.33 -5.71 13.41
C TYR A 75 -16.06 -6.91 12.79
N GLU A 76 -15.82 -7.23 11.52
CA GLU A 76 -16.36 -8.45 10.90
C GLU A 76 -15.87 -9.72 11.61
N VAL A 77 -14.61 -9.76 12.03
CA VAL A 77 -14.03 -10.92 12.72
C VAL A 77 -14.47 -11.01 14.18
N LEU A 78 -14.63 -9.87 14.86
CA LEU A 78 -15.01 -9.82 16.28
C LEU A 78 -16.53 -9.89 16.51
N GLY A 79 -17.33 -9.44 15.55
CA GLY A 79 -18.79 -9.48 15.60
C GLY A 79 -19.40 -10.73 14.97
N GLY A 80 -18.55 -11.65 14.47
CA GLY A 80 -18.90 -12.98 14.02
C GLY A 80 -18.82 -14.01 15.14
#